data_AF-A0AAW4EL29-F1
#
_entry.id   AF-A0AAW4EL29-F1
#
_cell.length_a   1.000
_cell.length_b   1.000
_cell.length_c   1.000
_cell.angle_alpha   90.00
_cell.angle_beta   90.00
_cell.angle_gamma   90.00
#
_symmetry.space_group_name_H-M   'P 1'
#
loop_
_entity.id
_entity.type
_entity.pdbx_description
1 polymer ?
#
loop_
_entity_poly.entity_id
_entity_poly.type
_entity_poly.pdbx_seq_one_letter_code
_entity_poly.pdbx_strand_id
1 'polypeptide(L)'
;MSRVALLVGLALLVAMVTAALLEWTSRVRCRMNALRRSSPLRMLDDRERAALATLRVLTGCIHDDQVRVLTGAFTGGSRRANYPVCDGQLAGIPVLMPRQAWSHLADHNDAEVVMARHWAVVVRLNGFEVASLRRPAAARIHGERRETPAEVAMRRGPGLRPAALPITALALWAAVDLSGVAALFMVLIAAGTAWLAWPRRRGPATTQRVLQLQGQLQAYRKRSDVGPVWLLGADRRVQLPWEWADARAFAQQRSMRLEVRADDGAVLGAGPGWCLARDRQRFPPGGGLWQLAWLGLLLLLLLAGWLGDLRWLPVAAVLAAWHALRCILAIRQFLRRNAARTADIAQRANPGH
;
A
#
# COMPACT_ATOMS: atom_id res chain seq x y z
N MET A 1 -11.48 40.25 -13.55
CA MET A 1 -11.01 40.31 -12.14
C MET A 1 -9.50 40.41 -12.14
N SER A 2 -8.90 41.30 -11.34
CA SER A 2 -7.43 41.44 -11.28
C SER A 2 -6.81 40.20 -10.62
N ARG A 3 -5.66 39.75 -11.13
CA ARG A 3 -4.93 38.58 -10.59
C ARG A 3 -4.63 38.73 -9.08
N VAL A 4 -4.47 39.97 -8.61
CA VAL A 4 -4.26 40.32 -7.21
C VAL A 4 -5.49 40.01 -6.35
N ALA A 5 -6.71 40.36 -6.79
CA ALA A 5 -7.93 40.05 -6.05
C ALA A 5 -8.17 38.53 -5.92
N LEU A 6 -7.79 37.76 -6.95
CA LEU A 6 -7.86 36.30 -6.94
C LEU A 6 -6.87 35.68 -5.94
N LEU A 7 -5.64 36.20 -5.86
CA LEU A 7 -4.63 35.75 -4.89
C LEU A 7 -5.02 36.08 -3.45
N VAL A 8 -5.55 37.29 -3.20
CA VAL A 8 -6.05 37.68 -1.88
C VAL A 8 -7.24 36.79 -1.47
N GLY A 9 -8.18 36.55 -2.39
CA GLY A 9 -9.30 35.64 -2.15
C GLY A 9 -8.85 34.21 -1.82
N LEU A 10 -7.86 33.68 -2.55
CA LEU A 10 -7.30 32.35 -2.28
C LEU A 10 -6.58 32.29 -0.93
N ALA A 11 -5.79 33.32 -0.59
CA ALA A 11 -5.09 33.40 0.69
C ALA A 11 -6.06 33.43 1.89
N LEU A 12 -7.14 34.21 1.79
CA LEU A 12 -8.20 34.25 2.79
C LEU A 12 -8.92 32.91 2.91
N LEU A 13 -9.22 32.25 1.78
CA LEU A 13 -9.84 30.92 1.79
C LEU A 13 -8.94 29.88 2.45
N VAL A 14 -7.64 29.87 2.14
CA VAL A 14 -6.66 28.99 2.79
C VAL A 14 -6.58 29.29 4.29
N ALA A 15 -6.49 30.56 4.69
CA ALA A 15 -6.47 30.95 6.10
C ALA A 15 -7.74 30.48 6.84
N MET A 16 -8.92 30.67 6.24
CA MET A 16 -10.20 30.25 6.83
C MET A 16 -10.31 28.73 6.94
N VAL A 17 -9.90 27.98 5.91
CA VAL A 17 -9.87 26.51 5.93
C VAL A 17 -8.87 26.00 6.97
N THR A 18 -7.68 26.59 7.07
CA THR A 18 -6.69 26.19 8.07
C THR A 18 -7.16 26.48 9.50
N ALA A 19 -7.77 27.64 9.75
CA ALA A 19 -8.34 28.00 11.04
C ALA A 19 -9.47 27.01 11.44
N ALA A 20 -10.39 26.73 10.51
CA ALA A 20 -11.46 25.76 10.73
C ALA A 20 -10.93 24.34 11.01
N LEU A 21 -9.89 23.90 10.28
CA LEU A 21 -9.24 22.61 10.52
C LEU A 21 -8.54 22.57 11.89
N LEU A 22 -7.81 23.62 12.26
CA LEU A 22 -7.14 23.73 13.56
C LEU A 22 -8.15 23.67 14.70
N GLU A 23 -9.24 24.43 14.59
CA GLU A 23 -10.32 24.43 15.58
C GLU A 23 -11.01 23.08 15.67
N TRP A 24 -11.32 22.45 14.54
CA TRP A 24 -11.91 21.11 14.54
C TRP A 24 -10.98 20.09 15.21
N THR A 25 -9.68 20.08 14.86
CA THR A 25 -8.72 19.15 15.46
C THR A 25 -8.48 19.41 16.95
N SER A 26 -8.56 20.67 17.40
CA SER A 26 -8.42 21.00 18.82
C SER A 26 -9.64 20.52 19.61
N ARG A 27 -10.87 20.76 19.12
CA ARG A 27 -12.11 20.27 19.72
C ARG A 27 -12.12 18.74 19.83
N VAL A 28 -11.71 18.04 18.76
CA VAL A 28 -11.61 16.56 18.76
C VAL A 28 -10.58 16.08 19.77
N ARG A 29 -9.40 16.69 19.84
CA ARG A 29 -8.36 16.35 20.83
C ARG A 29 -8.85 16.57 22.26
N CYS A 30 -9.49 17.70 22.55
CA CYS A 30 -10.07 17.99 23.85
C CYS A 30 -11.11 16.94 24.26
N ARG A 31 -12.05 16.60 23.37
CA ARG A 31 -13.08 15.57 23.63
C ARG A 31 -12.48 14.17 23.82
N MET A 32 -11.52 13.78 22.98
CA MET A 32 -10.80 12.52 23.16
C MET A 32 -10.05 12.48 24.49
N ASN A 33 -9.39 13.56 24.89
CA ASN A 33 -8.67 13.63 26.16
C ASN A 33 -9.63 13.60 27.35
N ALA A 34 -10.79 14.24 27.26
CA ALA A 34 -11.85 14.14 28.26
C ALA A 34 -12.32 12.68 28.40
N LEU A 35 -12.58 12.00 27.28
CA LEU A 35 -12.96 10.59 27.29
C LEU A 35 -11.85 9.67 27.80
N ARG A 36 -10.56 9.97 27.56
CA ARG A 36 -9.43 9.23 28.16
C ARG A 36 -9.32 9.41 29.68
N ARG A 37 -9.83 10.51 30.21
CA ARG A 37 -9.82 10.81 31.66
C ARG A 37 -11.06 10.33 32.39
N SER A 38 -12.12 9.94 31.68
CA SER A 38 -13.31 9.38 32.32
C SER A 38 -12.97 8.09 33.09
N SER A 39 -13.79 7.73 34.07
CA SER A 39 -13.58 6.46 34.77
C SER A 39 -13.88 5.30 33.84
N PRO A 40 -13.01 4.25 33.79
CA PRO A 40 -13.36 3.03 33.08
C PRO A 40 -14.57 2.40 33.75
N LEU A 41 -15.60 2.09 32.97
CA LEU A 41 -16.80 1.39 33.44
C LEU A 41 -16.45 -0.04 33.85
N ARG A 42 -15.70 -0.73 32.99
CA ARG A 42 -15.27 -2.12 33.16
C ARG A 42 -14.10 -2.45 32.24
N MET A 43 -13.55 -3.64 32.40
CA MET A 43 -12.58 -4.20 31.45
C MET A 43 -13.27 -4.98 30.34
N LEU A 44 -12.60 -5.06 29.20
CA LEU A 44 -13.04 -5.81 28.03
C LEU A 44 -13.01 -7.32 28.31
N ASP A 45 -14.12 -8.00 28.05
CA ASP A 45 -14.22 -9.46 28.19
C ASP A 45 -13.47 -10.18 27.04
N ASP A 46 -13.11 -11.45 27.24
CA ASP A 46 -12.43 -12.27 26.23
C ASP A 46 -13.26 -12.44 24.97
N ARG A 47 -14.59 -12.51 25.09
CA ARG A 47 -15.48 -12.56 23.93
C ARG A 47 -15.40 -11.26 23.13
N GLU A 48 -15.39 -10.11 23.79
CA GLU A 48 -15.30 -8.81 23.13
C GLU A 48 -13.92 -8.60 22.51
N ARG A 49 -12.86 -8.92 23.25
CA ARG A 49 -11.45 -8.87 22.79
C ARG A 49 -11.26 -9.69 21.51
N ALA A 50 -11.80 -10.90 21.49
CA ALA A 50 -11.74 -11.76 20.31
C ALA A 50 -12.60 -11.23 19.14
N ALA A 51 -13.73 -10.56 19.40
CA ALA A 51 -14.54 -9.95 18.35
C ALA A 51 -13.87 -8.70 17.73
N LEU A 52 -13.18 -7.90 18.54
CA LEU A 52 -12.40 -6.74 18.10
C LEU A 52 -11.12 -7.11 17.34
N ALA A 53 -10.64 -8.36 17.45
CA ALA A 53 -9.43 -8.81 16.77
C ALA A 53 -9.48 -8.56 15.25
N THR A 54 -10.61 -8.87 14.60
CA THR A 54 -10.81 -8.62 13.17
C THR A 54 -10.73 -7.13 12.83
N LEU A 55 -11.35 -6.27 13.65
CA LEU A 55 -11.29 -4.82 13.47
C LEU A 55 -9.86 -4.31 13.60
N ARG A 56 -9.12 -4.77 14.60
CA ARG A 56 -7.73 -4.39 14.84
C ARG A 56 -6.84 -4.76 13.65
N VAL A 57 -7.01 -5.96 13.11
CA VAL A 57 -6.22 -6.45 11.98
C VAL A 57 -6.55 -5.69 10.68
N LEU A 58 -7.82 -5.35 10.45
CA LEU A 58 -8.27 -4.60 9.28
C LEU A 58 -7.85 -3.13 9.28
N THR A 59 -7.99 -2.48 10.43
CA THR A 59 -7.81 -1.03 10.56
C THR A 59 -6.41 -0.67 11.06
N GLY A 60 -5.67 -1.62 11.63
CA GLY A 60 -4.42 -1.35 12.35
C GLY A 60 -4.64 -0.60 13.67
N CYS A 61 -5.90 -0.45 14.11
CA CYS A 61 -6.26 0.34 15.27
C CYS A 61 -5.96 -0.42 16.56
N ILE A 62 -4.86 -0.08 17.23
CA ILE A 62 -4.51 -0.62 18.55
C ILE A 62 -5.28 0.19 19.60
N HIS A 63 -6.07 -0.51 20.41
CA HIS A 63 -6.89 0.04 21.49
C HIS A 63 -6.45 -0.53 22.84
N ASP A 64 -6.87 0.12 23.92
CA ASP A 64 -6.78 -0.41 25.28
C ASP A 64 -7.91 -1.41 25.59
N ASP A 65 -7.88 -1.96 26.81
CA ASP A 65 -8.87 -2.92 27.30
C ASP A 65 -9.89 -2.26 28.26
N GLN A 66 -9.84 -0.93 28.41
CA GLN A 66 -10.70 -0.18 29.32
C GLN A 66 -11.95 0.32 28.60
N VAL A 67 -13.10 -0.25 28.96
CA VAL A 67 -14.39 0.15 28.40
C VAL A 67 -14.90 1.41 29.09
N ARG A 68 -15.29 2.40 28.30
CA ARG A 68 -15.78 3.71 28.75
C ARG A 68 -17.11 4.02 28.11
N VAL A 69 -17.94 4.79 28.80
CA VAL A 69 -19.24 5.23 28.27
C VAL A 69 -19.03 6.47 27.40
N LEU A 70 -19.67 6.49 26.24
CA LEU A 70 -19.74 7.60 25.31
C LEU A 70 -21.19 7.77 24.85
N THR A 71 -21.82 8.86 25.26
CA THR A 71 -23.20 9.17 24.88
C THR A 71 -23.25 10.39 23.95
N GLY A 72 -24.20 10.40 23.02
CA GLY A 72 -24.49 11.58 22.20
C GLY A 72 -25.01 11.29 20.80
N ALA A 73 -25.15 12.35 20.01
CA ALA A 73 -25.60 12.26 18.64
C ALA A 73 -24.52 11.71 17.72
N PHE A 74 -24.92 10.84 16.78
CA PHE A 74 -24.06 10.38 15.70
C PHE A 74 -24.10 11.39 14.55
N THR A 75 -22.93 11.85 14.14
CA THR A 75 -22.77 12.89 13.12
C THR A 75 -21.69 12.51 12.12
N GLY A 76 -22.04 12.62 10.84
CA GLY A 76 -21.16 12.19 9.76
C GLY A 76 -20.80 10.71 9.81
N GLY A 77 -20.03 10.26 8.84
CA GLY A 77 -19.58 8.88 8.75
C GLY A 77 -19.82 8.26 7.40
N SER A 78 -19.14 7.16 7.14
CA SER A 78 -19.26 6.44 5.88
C SER A 78 -19.53 4.96 6.12
N ARG A 79 -20.64 4.49 5.55
CA ARG A 79 -20.97 3.08 5.43
C ARG A 79 -20.70 2.62 4.01
N ARG A 80 -19.99 1.52 3.84
CA ARG A 80 -19.69 0.95 2.51
C ARG A 80 -20.14 -0.50 2.43
N ALA A 81 -20.64 -0.88 1.25
CA ALA A 81 -21.24 -2.19 1.01
C ALA A 81 -20.26 -3.36 1.19
N ASN A 82 -18.96 -3.16 0.93
CA ASN A 82 -17.95 -4.23 0.95
C ASN A 82 -16.84 -4.00 1.98
N TYR A 83 -17.12 -3.23 3.03
CA TYR A 83 -16.20 -3.01 4.15
C TYR A 83 -16.93 -3.24 5.48
N PRO A 84 -16.40 -4.06 6.40
CA PRO A 84 -17.11 -4.53 7.59
C PRO A 84 -17.02 -3.53 8.75
N VAL A 85 -16.25 -2.45 8.58
CA VAL A 85 -16.04 -1.38 9.55
C VAL A 85 -16.65 -0.11 9.00
N CYS A 86 -17.31 0.66 9.84
CA CYS A 86 -17.78 2.00 9.53
C CYS A 86 -17.02 3.01 10.39
N ASP A 87 -16.77 4.18 9.83
CA ASP A 87 -16.25 5.34 10.55
C ASP A 87 -17.35 6.41 10.67
N GLY A 88 -17.26 7.24 11.71
CA GLY A 88 -18.19 8.34 11.95
C GLY A 88 -17.77 9.16 13.16
N GLN A 89 -18.62 10.09 13.60
CA GLN A 89 -18.40 10.81 14.85
C GLN A 89 -19.56 10.60 15.80
N LEU A 90 -19.27 10.23 17.05
CA LEU A 90 -20.27 10.13 18.11
C LEU A 90 -19.95 11.20 19.17
N ALA A 91 -20.90 12.09 19.45
CA ALA A 91 -20.65 13.30 20.25
C ALA A 91 -19.46 14.15 19.73
N GLY A 92 -19.21 14.08 18.42
CA GLY A 92 -18.05 14.69 17.76
C GLY A 92 -16.69 14.09 18.15
N ILE A 93 -16.67 12.85 18.65
CA ILE A 93 -15.47 12.01 18.79
C ILE A 93 -15.42 11.02 17.63
N PRO A 94 -14.28 10.88 16.93
CA PRO A 94 -14.14 9.92 15.84
C PRO A 94 -14.26 8.49 16.36
N VAL A 95 -15.24 7.74 15.82
CA VAL A 95 -15.54 6.37 16.22
C VAL A 95 -15.34 5.38 15.08
N LEU A 96 -14.90 4.17 15.42
CA LEU A 96 -14.89 3.01 14.55
C LEU A 96 -15.87 1.97 15.11
N MET A 97 -16.75 1.46 14.26
CA MET A 97 -17.75 0.47 14.68
C MET A 97 -17.93 -0.62 13.62
N PRO A 98 -18.36 -1.83 13.99
CA PRO A 98 -18.81 -2.83 13.05
C PRO A 98 -19.97 -2.30 12.19
N ARG A 99 -20.05 -2.71 10.91
CA ARG A 99 -21.11 -2.30 10.00
C ARG A 99 -22.51 -2.69 10.51
N GLN A 100 -22.62 -3.77 11.26
CA GLN A 100 -23.87 -4.25 11.86
C GLN A 100 -24.38 -3.28 12.93
N ALA A 101 -23.51 -2.55 13.63
CA ALA A 101 -23.91 -1.54 14.61
C ALA A 101 -24.66 -0.37 13.96
N TRP A 102 -24.49 -0.15 12.65
CA TRP A 102 -25.09 0.98 11.94
C TRP A 102 -26.62 0.99 11.98
N SER A 103 -27.28 -0.17 11.98
CA SER A 103 -28.75 -0.24 12.08
C SER A 103 -29.29 0.06 13.48
N HIS A 104 -28.41 0.18 14.48
CA HIS A 104 -28.78 0.48 15.86
C HIS A 104 -28.54 1.96 16.21
N LEU A 105 -28.14 2.79 15.24
CA LEU A 105 -27.97 4.22 15.45
C LEU A 105 -29.33 4.91 15.64
N ALA A 106 -29.39 5.81 16.60
CA ALA A 106 -30.51 6.68 16.93
C ALA A 106 -30.04 8.14 17.01
N ASP A 107 -30.98 9.07 17.22
CA ASP A 107 -30.67 10.50 17.35
C ASP A 107 -29.77 10.77 18.58
N HIS A 108 -29.97 10.01 19.65
CA HIS A 108 -29.10 9.94 20.82
C HIS A 108 -28.67 8.50 21.02
N ASN A 109 -27.36 8.27 21.18
CA ASN A 109 -26.82 6.93 21.31
C ASN A 109 -26.04 6.79 22.60
N ASP A 110 -26.21 5.65 23.25
CA ASP A 110 -25.39 5.20 24.36
C ASP A 110 -24.43 4.13 23.86
N ALA A 111 -23.14 4.47 23.85
CA ALA A 111 -22.09 3.57 23.39
C ALA A 111 -21.12 3.22 24.53
N GLU A 112 -20.70 1.97 24.55
CA GLU A 112 -19.52 1.54 25.28
C GLU A 112 -18.37 1.44 24.29
N VAL A 113 -17.26 2.13 24.57
CA VAL A 113 -16.12 2.26 23.68
C VAL A 113 -14.80 1.97 24.38
N VAL A 114 -13.86 1.41 23.64
CA VAL A 114 -12.44 1.33 24.04
C VAL A 114 -11.62 2.37 23.30
N MET A 115 -10.55 2.84 23.93
CA MET A 115 -9.77 3.97 23.40
C MET A 115 -8.59 3.48 22.58
N ALA A 116 -8.54 3.94 21.33
CA ALA A 116 -7.35 3.84 20.49
C ALA A 116 -6.63 5.19 20.41
N ARG A 117 -5.53 5.26 19.66
CA ARG A 117 -4.71 6.48 19.54
C ARG A 117 -5.50 7.71 19.05
N HIS A 118 -6.29 7.54 17.99
CA HIS A 118 -7.04 8.62 17.33
C HIS A 118 -8.52 8.28 17.09
N TRP A 119 -8.99 7.17 17.67
CA TRP A 119 -10.34 6.65 17.47
C TRP A 119 -10.86 6.11 18.80
N ALA A 120 -12.17 6.11 18.97
CA ALA A 120 -12.84 5.26 19.95
C ALA A 120 -13.49 4.09 19.21
N VAL A 121 -13.25 2.86 19.65
CA VAL A 121 -13.78 1.65 19.01
C VAL A 121 -15.02 1.20 19.78
N VAL A 122 -16.14 1.09 19.07
CA VAL A 122 -17.43 0.73 19.66
C VAL A 122 -17.47 -0.77 20.00
N VAL A 123 -17.75 -1.06 21.27
CA VAL A 123 -17.94 -2.40 21.84
C VAL A 123 -19.43 -2.71 21.94
N ARG A 124 -20.21 -1.77 22.50
CA ARG A 124 -21.68 -1.84 22.55
C ARG A 124 -22.26 -0.51 22.09
N LEU A 125 -23.42 -0.54 21.45
CA LEU A 125 -24.12 0.64 20.97
C LEU A 125 -25.62 0.42 21.06
N ASN A 126 -26.29 1.11 21.97
CA ASN A 126 -27.71 0.95 22.27
C ASN A 126 -28.00 -0.55 22.58
N GLY A 127 -28.65 -1.26 21.66
CA GLY A 127 -28.91 -2.70 21.75
C GLY A 127 -27.92 -3.62 21.02
N PHE A 128 -26.90 -3.08 20.35
CA PHE A 128 -25.88 -3.84 19.64
C PHE A 128 -24.70 -4.20 20.55
N GLU A 129 -24.23 -5.44 20.45
CA GLU A 129 -23.04 -5.91 21.16
C GLU A 129 -22.05 -6.57 20.19
N VAL A 130 -20.79 -6.14 20.21
CA VAL A 130 -19.76 -6.67 19.30
C VAL A 130 -19.51 -8.16 19.49
N ALA A 131 -19.70 -8.68 20.69
CA ALA A 131 -19.56 -10.10 20.99
C ALA A 131 -20.58 -10.98 20.24
N SER A 132 -21.73 -10.42 19.84
CA SER A 132 -22.78 -11.09 19.07
C SER A 132 -22.42 -11.31 17.60
N LEU A 133 -21.37 -10.66 17.11
CA LEU A 133 -20.94 -10.79 15.72
C LEU A 133 -20.49 -12.22 15.42
N ARG A 134 -21.04 -12.78 14.34
CA ARG A 134 -20.58 -14.06 13.80
C ARG A 134 -19.12 -13.92 13.36
N ARG A 135 -18.25 -14.72 13.98
CA ARG A 135 -16.81 -14.65 13.73
C ARG A 135 -16.41 -15.59 12.60
N PRO A 136 -15.59 -15.13 11.66
CA PRO A 136 -14.81 -16.05 10.84
C PRO A 136 -13.92 -16.91 11.74
N ALA A 137 -13.66 -18.15 11.36
CA ALA A 137 -12.65 -18.94 12.06
C ALA A 137 -11.27 -18.27 11.92
N ALA A 138 -10.47 -18.29 12.98
CA ALA A 138 -9.07 -17.85 12.93
C ALA A 138 -8.28 -18.69 11.92
N ALA A 139 -7.24 -18.12 11.33
CA ALA A 139 -6.35 -18.85 10.44
C ALA A 139 -5.56 -19.89 11.24
N ARG A 140 -5.53 -21.13 10.75
CA ARG A 140 -4.78 -22.23 11.35
C ARG A 140 -3.38 -22.29 10.78
N ILE A 141 -2.38 -22.42 11.65
CA ILE A 141 -0.99 -22.67 11.22
C ILE A 141 -0.84 -24.17 11.04
N HIS A 142 -0.48 -24.60 9.84
CA HIS A 142 -0.22 -26.01 9.52
C HIS A 142 1.26 -26.38 9.57
N GLY A 143 2.12 -25.40 9.41
CA GLY A 143 3.54 -25.62 9.33
C GLY A 143 4.28 -24.33 9.10
N GLU A 144 5.59 -24.47 9.08
CA GLU A 144 6.52 -23.38 8.85
C GLU A 144 7.63 -23.87 7.93
N ARG A 145 8.03 -23.01 7.00
CA ARG A 145 9.26 -23.17 6.23
C ARG A 145 10.06 -21.89 6.25
N ARG A 146 11.33 -21.97 5.83
CA ARG A 146 12.13 -20.77 5.56
C ARG A 146 11.95 -20.33 4.12
N GLU A 147 12.16 -19.04 3.88
CA GLU A 147 12.25 -18.52 2.52
C GLU A 147 13.35 -19.24 1.72
N THR A 148 13.06 -19.49 0.46
CA THR A 148 14.04 -19.99 -0.51
C THR A 148 14.97 -18.86 -0.97
N PRO A 149 16.18 -19.19 -1.48
CA PRO A 149 17.09 -18.19 -2.03
C PRO A 149 16.47 -17.33 -3.14
N ALA A 150 15.57 -17.92 -3.94
CA ALA A 150 14.84 -17.20 -4.99
C ALA A 150 13.89 -16.14 -4.41
N GLU A 151 13.16 -16.46 -3.34
CA GLU A 151 12.27 -15.52 -2.65
C GLU A 151 13.04 -14.36 -2.00
N VAL A 152 14.20 -14.67 -1.41
CA VAL A 152 15.12 -13.65 -0.87
C VAL A 152 15.62 -12.73 -2.00
N ALA A 153 16.07 -13.30 -3.11
CA ALA A 153 16.54 -12.52 -4.27
C ALA A 153 15.43 -11.60 -4.82
N MET A 154 14.19 -12.10 -4.90
CA MET A 154 13.03 -11.30 -5.31
C MET A 154 12.74 -10.16 -4.33
N ARG A 155 12.83 -10.39 -3.02
CA ARG A 155 12.63 -9.33 -2.02
C ARG A 155 13.67 -8.23 -2.20
N ARG A 156 14.95 -8.60 -2.35
CA ARG A 156 16.05 -7.63 -2.48
C ARG A 156 15.95 -6.81 -3.75
N GLY A 157 15.31 -7.35 -4.79
CA GLY A 157 15.15 -6.68 -6.08
C GLY A 157 16.42 -6.77 -6.94
N PRO A 158 16.39 -6.16 -8.13
CA PRO A 158 17.48 -6.27 -9.09
C PRO A 158 18.77 -5.63 -8.56
N GLY A 159 19.90 -6.20 -8.99
CA GLY A 159 21.24 -5.66 -8.73
C GLY A 159 21.53 -4.37 -9.51
N LEU A 160 22.83 -4.07 -9.64
CA LEU A 160 23.30 -2.89 -10.36
C LEU A 160 22.84 -2.94 -11.83
N ARG A 161 22.52 -1.76 -12.38
CA ARG A 161 21.98 -1.63 -13.74
C ARG A 161 23.09 -1.21 -14.71
N PRO A 162 23.61 -2.12 -15.55
CA PRO A 162 24.78 -1.83 -16.37
C PRO A 162 24.51 -0.74 -17.42
N ALA A 163 23.26 -0.57 -17.86
CA ALA A 163 22.86 0.46 -18.82
C ALA A 163 23.14 1.90 -18.35
N ALA A 164 23.31 2.13 -17.05
CA ALA A 164 23.65 3.44 -16.54
C ALA A 164 25.12 3.82 -16.78
N LEU A 165 26.03 2.84 -16.83
CA LEU A 165 27.47 3.08 -16.99
C LEU A 165 27.81 3.90 -18.25
N PRO A 166 27.34 3.53 -19.46
CA PRO A 166 27.63 4.33 -20.65
C PRO A 166 27.00 5.73 -20.61
N ILE A 167 25.84 5.88 -19.98
CA ILE A 167 25.17 7.19 -19.86
C ILE A 167 25.92 8.10 -18.90
N THR A 168 26.37 7.57 -17.75
CA THR A 168 27.21 8.29 -16.80
C THR A 168 28.53 8.71 -17.43
N ALA A 169 29.20 7.79 -18.14
CA ALA A 169 30.46 8.10 -18.83
C ALA A 169 30.27 9.19 -19.90
N LEU A 170 29.19 9.12 -20.68
CA LEU A 170 28.87 10.12 -21.68
C LEU A 170 28.57 11.50 -21.08
N ALA A 171 27.82 11.54 -19.96
CA ALA A 171 27.55 12.78 -19.25
C ALA A 171 28.82 13.41 -18.67
N LEU A 172 29.75 12.60 -18.15
CA LEU A 172 31.04 13.08 -17.67
C LEU A 172 31.92 13.59 -18.82
N TRP A 173 31.95 12.90 -19.96
CA TRP A 173 32.66 13.39 -21.15
C TRP A 173 32.09 14.73 -21.61
N ALA A 174 30.78 14.85 -21.72
CA ALA A 174 30.14 16.12 -22.07
C ALA A 174 30.42 17.25 -21.07
N ALA A 175 30.60 16.93 -19.78
CA ALA A 175 30.95 17.92 -18.76
C ALA A 175 32.36 18.51 -18.95
N VAL A 176 33.31 17.73 -19.51
CA VAL A 176 34.67 18.19 -19.82
C VAL A 176 34.68 19.21 -20.96
N ASP A 177 33.82 19.02 -21.95
CA ASP A 177 33.74 19.87 -23.15
C ASP A 177 32.90 21.16 -22.92
N LEU A 178 32.21 21.26 -21.79
CA LEU A 178 31.32 22.39 -21.45
C LEU A 178 31.91 23.22 -20.29
N SER A 179 31.41 24.45 -20.12
CA SER A 179 31.81 25.32 -19.00
C SER A 179 30.61 25.90 -18.25
N GLY A 180 30.87 26.39 -17.03
CA GLY A 180 29.87 27.05 -16.19
C GLY A 180 28.66 26.17 -15.84
N VAL A 181 27.45 26.72 -15.98
CA VAL A 181 26.20 26.07 -15.59
C VAL A 181 25.92 24.80 -16.40
N ALA A 182 26.33 24.76 -17.67
CA ALA A 182 26.13 23.60 -18.54
C ALA A 182 26.96 22.39 -18.08
N ALA A 183 28.22 22.62 -17.68
CA ALA A 183 29.08 21.57 -17.10
C ALA A 183 28.50 21.05 -15.78
N LEU A 184 28.02 21.93 -14.90
CA LEU A 184 27.39 21.54 -13.64
C LEU A 184 26.13 20.68 -13.89
N PHE A 185 25.31 21.04 -14.87
CA PHE A 185 24.13 20.26 -15.25
C PHE A 185 24.49 18.85 -15.72
N MET A 186 25.57 18.69 -16.50
CA MET A 186 26.06 17.38 -16.93
C MET A 186 26.57 16.53 -15.77
N VAL A 187 27.27 17.13 -14.81
CA VAL A 187 27.70 16.44 -13.58
C VAL A 187 26.50 15.99 -12.74
N LEU A 188 25.44 16.80 -12.66
CA LEU A 188 24.19 16.41 -11.98
C LEU A 188 23.49 15.25 -12.70
N ILE A 189 23.48 15.23 -14.03
CA ILE A 189 22.96 14.09 -14.80
C ILE A 189 23.78 12.84 -14.50
N ALA A 190 25.11 12.91 -14.51
CA ALA A 190 26.00 11.79 -14.19
C ALA A 190 25.80 11.25 -12.75
N ALA A 191 25.63 12.15 -11.78
CA ALA A 191 25.31 11.79 -10.40
C ALA A 191 23.92 11.12 -10.30
N GLY A 192 22.92 11.69 -10.98
CA GLY A 192 21.56 11.16 -11.03
C GLY A 192 21.49 9.78 -11.68
N THR A 193 22.20 9.56 -12.80
CA THR A 193 22.27 8.26 -13.48
C THR A 193 22.92 7.21 -12.59
N ALA A 194 24.06 7.53 -11.95
CA ALA A 194 24.74 6.64 -11.01
C ALA A 194 23.85 6.29 -9.80
N TRP A 195 23.16 7.28 -9.24
CA TRP A 195 22.24 7.08 -8.11
C TRP A 195 21.01 6.23 -8.48
N LEU A 196 20.49 6.37 -9.71
CA LEU A 196 19.41 5.54 -10.24
C LEU A 196 19.89 4.11 -10.58
N ALA A 197 21.17 3.94 -10.94
CA ALA A 197 21.78 2.65 -11.22
C ALA A 197 22.04 1.82 -9.96
N TRP A 198 22.22 2.51 -8.83
CA TRP A 198 22.63 1.89 -7.58
C TRP A 198 21.54 0.93 -7.06
N PRO A 199 21.91 -0.30 -6.66
CA PRO A 199 20.94 -1.28 -6.20
C PRO A 199 20.29 -0.83 -4.90
N ARG A 200 19.04 -0.37 -4.96
CA ARG A 200 18.20 -0.12 -3.79
C ARG A 200 17.67 -1.44 -3.26
N ARG A 201 18.53 -2.18 -2.56
CA ARG A 201 18.18 -3.48 -1.97
C ARG A 201 17.09 -3.27 -0.93
N ARG A 202 15.95 -3.92 -1.11
CA ARG A 202 14.83 -3.84 -0.15
C ARG A 202 14.90 -5.00 0.84
N GLY A 203 14.71 -4.68 2.12
CA GLY A 203 14.62 -5.67 3.20
C GLY A 203 15.94 -6.39 3.53
N PRO A 204 15.92 -7.24 4.56
CA PRO A 204 17.11 -7.95 5.04
C PRO A 204 17.61 -8.99 4.02
N ALA A 205 18.89 -9.32 4.09
CA ALA A 205 19.50 -10.40 3.29
C ALA A 205 19.22 -11.79 3.87
N THR A 206 18.79 -11.87 5.13
CA THR A 206 18.53 -13.10 5.85
C THR A 206 17.24 -13.75 5.40
N THR A 207 17.19 -15.08 5.46
CA THR A 207 15.96 -15.83 5.21
C THR A 207 14.96 -15.54 6.33
N GLN A 208 13.71 -15.26 5.95
CA GLN A 208 12.61 -15.05 6.90
C GLN A 208 11.75 -16.30 7.03
N ARG A 209 10.92 -16.32 8.08
CA ARG A 209 9.96 -17.38 8.37
C ARG A 209 8.74 -17.25 7.46
N VAL A 210 8.31 -18.36 6.88
CA VAL A 210 7.11 -18.46 6.03
C VAL A 210 6.16 -19.43 6.70
N LEU A 211 5.01 -18.90 7.12
CA LEU A 211 3.96 -19.65 7.79
C LEU A 211 3.01 -20.23 6.74
N GLN A 212 2.70 -21.51 6.85
CA GLN A 212 1.66 -22.16 6.08
C GLN A 212 0.34 -22.00 6.83
N LEU A 213 -0.49 -21.07 6.38
CA LEU A 213 -1.74 -20.68 7.01
C LEU A 213 -2.93 -21.22 6.21
N GLN A 214 -3.94 -21.77 6.88
CA GLN A 214 -5.22 -22.13 6.25
C GLN A 214 -6.33 -21.30 6.86
N GLY A 215 -7.18 -20.70 6.03
CA GLY A 215 -8.33 -19.94 6.48
C GLY A 215 -9.18 -19.42 5.33
N GLN A 216 -10.31 -18.80 5.66
CA GLN A 216 -11.15 -18.16 4.64
C GLN A 216 -10.52 -16.86 4.16
N LEU A 217 -10.22 -16.75 2.87
CA LEU A 217 -9.70 -15.53 2.29
C LEU A 217 -10.84 -14.55 1.98
N GLN A 218 -10.70 -13.30 2.41
CA GLN A 218 -11.70 -12.26 2.24
C GLN A 218 -11.03 -10.95 1.79
N ALA A 219 -11.57 -10.35 0.72
CA ALA A 219 -11.13 -9.06 0.22
C ALA A 219 -12.03 -7.95 0.75
N TYR A 220 -11.41 -6.92 1.32
CA TYR A 220 -12.11 -5.77 1.88
C TYR A 220 -11.65 -4.49 1.22
N ARG A 221 -12.57 -3.70 0.67
CA ARG A 221 -12.25 -2.46 -0.04
C ARG A 221 -12.83 -1.26 0.70
N LYS A 222 -11.97 -0.47 1.35
CA LYS A 222 -12.38 0.77 2.03
C LYS A 222 -12.71 1.87 1.02
N ARG A 223 -12.03 1.92 -0.13
CA ARG A 223 -12.11 3.02 -1.10
C ARG A 223 -11.91 2.47 -2.51
N SER A 224 -12.63 2.96 -3.52
CA SER A 224 -12.50 2.47 -4.90
C SER A 224 -11.13 2.78 -5.49
N ASP A 225 -10.50 3.87 -5.02
CA ASP A 225 -9.16 4.35 -5.34
C ASP A 225 -8.03 3.60 -4.61
N VAL A 226 -8.35 2.86 -3.55
CA VAL A 226 -7.35 2.14 -2.73
C VAL A 226 -7.48 0.64 -2.97
N GLY A 227 -6.35 -0.04 -3.16
CA GLY A 227 -6.30 -1.50 -3.34
C GLY A 227 -6.98 -2.26 -2.19
N PRO A 228 -7.49 -3.48 -2.44
CA PRO A 228 -8.16 -4.28 -1.42
C PRO A 228 -7.20 -4.67 -0.29
N VAL A 229 -7.72 -4.68 0.94
CA VAL A 229 -7.07 -5.30 2.10
C VAL A 229 -7.55 -6.75 2.17
N TRP A 230 -6.61 -7.69 2.15
CA TRP A 230 -6.91 -9.11 2.23
C TRP A 230 -6.74 -9.62 3.66
N LEU A 231 -7.74 -10.36 4.13
CA LEU A 231 -7.70 -11.12 5.37
C LEU A 231 -7.78 -12.62 5.10
N LEU A 232 -6.97 -13.40 5.80
CA LEU A 232 -7.08 -14.84 5.89
C LEU A 232 -7.62 -15.19 7.29
N GLY A 233 -8.80 -15.81 7.34
CA GLY A 233 -9.53 -16.03 8.59
C GLY A 233 -9.97 -14.71 9.23
N ALA A 234 -10.01 -14.67 10.56
CA ALA A 234 -10.37 -13.46 11.32
C ALA A 234 -9.16 -12.60 11.73
N ASP A 235 -7.95 -13.16 11.74
CA ASP A 235 -6.83 -12.61 12.51
C ASP A 235 -5.57 -12.30 11.68
N ARG A 236 -5.50 -12.71 10.40
CA ARG A 236 -4.28 -12.53 9.59
C ARG A 236 -4.50 -11.64 8.39
N ARG A 237 -3.88 -10.46 8.41
CA ARG A 237 -3.76 -9.62 7.21
C ARG A 237 -2.70 -10.20 6.30
N VAL A 238 -3.05 -10.34 5.02
CA VAL A 238 -2.14 -10.86 4.00
C VAL A 238 -2.01 -9.84 2.86
N GLN A 239 -0.86 -9.83 2.20
CA GLN A 239 -0.60 -9.02 1.02
C GLN A 239 -0.54 -9.96 -0.17
N LEU A 240 -1.66 -10.03 -0.89
CA LEU A 240 -1.72 -10.82 -2.11
C LEU A 240 -0.91 -10.11 -3.20
N PRO A 241 -0.05 -10.81 -3.94
CA PRO A 241 0.68 -10.25 -5.07
C PRO A 241 -0.31 -9.66 -6.07
N TRP A 242 0.03 -8.50 -6.64
CA TRP A 242 -0.82 -7.84 -7.63
C TRP A 242 -1.06 -8.72 -8.86
N GLU A 243 -0.12 -9.64 -9.16
CA GLU A 243 -0.25 -10.62 -10.24
C GLU A 243 -1.42 -11.60 -10.01
N TRP A 244 -1.79 -11.84 -8.75
CA TRP A 244 -2.82 -12.79 -8.35
C TRP A 244 -4.11 -12.11 -7.87
N ALA A 245 -4.06 -10.82 -7.55
CA ALA A 245 -5.16 -10.06 -6.97
C ALA A 245 -6.46 -10.12 -7.78
N ASP A 246 -6.35 -10.13 -9.11
CA ASP A 246 -7.49 -10.15 -10.02
C ASP A 246 -7.85 -11.57 -10.52
N ALA A 247 -7.10 -12.60 -10.10
CA ALA A 247 -7.40 -13.96 -10.51
C ALA A 247 -8.71 -14.44 -9.87
N ARG A 248 -9.60 -15.03 -10.68
CA ARG A 248 -10.90 -15.59 -10.23
C ARG A 248 -10.73 -16.55 -9.05
N ALA A 249 -9.59 -17.22 -8.97
CA ALA A 249 -9.22 -18.10 -7.87
C ALA A 249 -9.16 -17.40 -6.50
N PHE A 250 -8.84 -16.11 -6.41
CA PHE A 250 -8.80 -15.39 -5.14
C PHE A 250 -10.02 -14.47 -4.92
N ALA A 251 -10.86 -14.29 -5.94
CA ALA A 251 -12.05 -13.45 -5.85
C ALA A 251 -13.17 -14.06 -4.98
N GLN A 252 -13.21 -15.39 -4.85
CA GLN A 252 -14.25 -16.09 -4.10
C GLN A 252 -13.89 -16.26 -2.62
N GLN A 253 -14.85 -16.04 -1.72
CA GLN A 253 -14.69 -16.33 -0.30
C GLN A 253 -14.64 -17.85 -0.09
N ARG A 254 -13.44 -18.38 0.13
CA ARG A 254 -13.22 -19.81 0.35
C ARG A 254 -12.06 -20.05 1.30
N SER A 255 -12.04 -21.24 1.90
CA SER A 255 -10.89 -21.69 2.70
C SER A 255 -9.73 -22.05 1.77
N MET A 256 -8.56 -21.45 2.01
CA MET A 256 -7.37 -21.60 1.19
C MET A 256 -6.15 -21.76 2.09
N ARG A 257 -5.20 -22.61 1.66
CA ARG A 257 -3.87 -22.67 2.27
C ARG A 257 -2.92 -21.71 1.56
N LEU A 258 -2.42 -20.71 2.29
CA LEU A 258 -1.46 -19.71 1.83
C LEU A 258 -0.12 -19.86 2.56
N GLU A 259 0.96 -19.68 1.82
CA GLU A 259 2.30 -19.54 2.38
C GLU A 259 2.59 -18.05 2.54
N VAL A 260 2.60 -17.58 3.79
CA VAL A 260 2.64 -16.17 4.15
C VAL A 260 3.90 -15.89 4.95
N ARG A 261 4.64 -14.87 4.55
CA ARG A 261 5.81 -14.42 5.30
C ARG A 261 5.39 -13.79 6.63
N ALA A 262 6.03 -14.23 7.72
CA ALA A 262 5.65 -13.85 9.07
C ALA A 262 5.76 -12.34 9.35
N ASP A 263 6.78 -11.69 8.78
CA ASP A 263 7.15 -10.31 9.14
C ASP A 263 6.24 -9.25 8.50
N ASP A 264 5.84 -9.43 7.23
CA ASP A 264 5.08 -8.41 6.47
C ASP A 264 3.75 -8.92 5.89
N GLY A 265 3.44 -10.20 6.07
CA GLY A 265 2.23 -10.82 5.55
C GLY A 265 2.23 -11.03 4.03
N ALA A 266 3.39 -10.93 3.35
CA ALA A 266 3.47 -11.17 1.92
C ALA A 266 3.15 -12.63 1.59
N VAL A 267 2.20 -12.86 0.67
CA VAL A 267 1.88 -14.22 0.19
C VAL A 267 2.93 -14.62 -0.86
N LEU A 268 3.62 -15.72 -0.59
CA LEU A 268 4.66 -16.30 -1.46
C LEU A 268 4.13 -17.51 -2.24
N GLY A 269 3.11 -18.19 -1.72
CA GLY A 269 2.53 -19.38 -2.33
C GLY A 269 1.08 -19.60 -1.92
N ALA A 270 0.35 -20.38 -2.73
CA ALA A 270 -1.02 -20.81 -2.46
C ALA A 270 -1.23 -22.27 -2.93
N GLY A 271 -0.29 -23.15 -2.59
CA GLY A 271 -0.26 -24.55 -3.01
C GLY A 271 0.58 -24.82 -4.28
N PRO A 272 0.53 -26.04 -4.84
CA PRO A 272 1.51 -26.54 -5.82
C PRO A 272 1.51 -25.80 -7.17
N GLY A 273 0.37 -25.20 -7.54
CA GLY A 273 0.23 -24.41 -8.77
C GLY A 273 0.48 -22.90 -8.59
N TRP A 274 0.68 -22.43 -7.36
CA TRP A 274 0.75 -21.01 -7.03
C TRP A 274 2.01 -20.72 -6.24
N CYS A 275 3.05 -20.29 -6.95
CA CYS A 275 4.34 -19.93 -6.35
C CYS A 275 4.85 -18.65 -6.98
N LEU A 276 4.96 -17.59 -6.18
CA LEU A 276 5.32 -16.26 -6.66
C LEU A 276 6.73 -16.26 -7.28
N ALA A 277 7.64 -17.05 -6.71
CA ALA A 277 8.99 -17.17 -7.23
C ALA A 277 9.03 -17.82 -8.60
N ARG A 278 8.32 -18.94 -8.78
CA ARG A 278 8.19 -19.60 -10.08
C ARG A 278 7.52 -18.66 -11.11
N ASP A 279 6.50 -17.93 -10.69
CA ASP A 279 5.79 -16.98 -11.56
C ASP A 279 6.68 -15.84 -12.04
N ARG A 280 7.48 -15.25 -11.16
CA ARG A 280 8.41 -14.18 -11.54
C ARG A 280 9.64 -14.69 -12.28
N GLN A 281 10.01 -15.96 -12.14
CA GLN A 281 11.03 -16.59 -12.99
C GLN A 281 10.50 -16.83 -14.41
N ARG A 282 9.27 -17.34 -14.54
CA ARG A 282 8.64 -17.62 -15.84
C ARG A 282 8.21 -16.35 -16.56
N PHE A 283 7.70 -15.37 -15.82
CA PHE A 283 7.23 -14.09 -16.31
C PHE A 283 7.94 -12.94 -15.57
N PRO A 284 9.22 -12.68 -15.87
CA PRO A 284 10.00 -11.66 -15.18
C PRO A 284 9.37 -10.27 -15.38
N PRO A 285 9.43 -9.37 -14.38
CA PRO A 285 8.90 -8.02 -14.52
C PRO A 285 9.58 -7.28 -15.68
N GLY A 286 8.81 -6.49 -16.41
CA GLY A 286 9.33 -5.69 -17.52
C GLY A 286 10.28 -4.61 -17.02
N GLY A 287 11.49 -4.53 -17.59
CA GLY A 287 12.41 -3.40 -17.38
C GLY A 287 12.03 -2.13 -18.16
N GLY A 288 10.85 -2.08 -18.80
CA GLY A 288 10.47 -1.02 -19.74
C GLY A 288 10.46 0.38 -19.14
N LEU A 289 9.97 0.54 -17.90
CA LEU A 289 10.00 1.82 -17.19
C LEU A 289 11.43 2.39 -17.04
N TRP A 290 12.42 1.51 -16.93
CA TRP A 290 13.81 1.94 -16.83
C TRP A 290 14.41 2.30 -18.18
N GLN A 291 13.99 1.63 -19.25
CA GLN A 291 14.38 2.04 -20.60
C GLN A 291 13.86 3.45 -20.91
N LEU A 292 12.64 3.79 -20.47
CA LEU A 292 12.09 5.14 -20.57
C LEU A 292 12.88 6.16 -19.74
N ALA A 293 13.27 5.79 -18.50
CA ALA A 293 14.12 6.65 -17.68
C ALA A 293 15.48 6.94 -18.34
N TRP A 294 16.13 5.90 -18.89
CA TRP A 294 17.39 6.06 -19.62
C TRP A 294 17.24 6.90 -20.88
N LEU A 295 16.17 6.67 -21.64
CA LEU A 295 15.84 7.48 -22.81
C LEU A 295 15.62 8.95 -22.42
N GLY A 296 14.87 9.23 -21.35
CA GLY A 296 14.65 10.58 -20.85
C GLY A 296 15.95 11.29 -20.48
N LEU A 297 16.87 10.59 -19.81
CA LEU A 297 18.20 11.12 -19.46
C LEU A 297 19.06 11.40 -20.71
N LEU A 298 19.01 10.52 -21.71
CA LEU A 298 19.72 10.71 -22.99
C LEU A 298 19.13 11.87 -23.81
N LEU A 299 17.82 12.07 -23.77
CA LEU A 299 17.17 13.22 -24.41
C LEU A 299 17.55 14.55 -23.71
N LEU A 300 17.67 14.54 -22.38
CA LEU A 300 18.19 15.69 -21.63
C LEU A 300 19.64 16.00 -21.97
N LEU A 301 20.48 14.96 -22.13
CA LEU A 301 21.85 15.10 -22.63
C LEU A 301 21.85 15.73 -24.03
N LEU A 302 21.10 15.18 -24.98
CA LEU A 302 21.01 15.73 -26.34
C LEU A 302 20.54 17.19 -26.37
N LEU A 303 19.55 17.55 -25.54
CA LEU A 303 19.08 18.93 -25.42
C LEU A 303 20.19 19.88 -24.94
N ALA A 304 20.97 19.45 -23.94
CA ALA A 304 22.07 20.25 -23.41
C ALA A 304 23.25 20.35 -24.40
N GLY A 305 23.48 19.33 -25.21
CA GLY A 305 24.52 19.35 -26.25
C GLY A 305 24.15 20.19 -27.47
N TRP A 306 22.86 20.30 -27.76
CA TRP A 306 22.37 21.22 -28.81
C TRP A 306 22.62 22.70 -28.47
N LEU A 307 22.86 23.01 -27.19
CA LEU A 307 23.26 24.33 -26.69
C LEU A 307 24.79 24.53 -26.65
N GLY A 308 25.59 23.53 -27.05
CA GLY A 308 27.05 23.50 -26.89
C GLY A 308 27.77 22.73 -28.01
N ASP A 309 28.85 22.02 -27.67
CA ASP A 309 29.73 21.35 -28.64
C ASP A 309 29.17 19.99 -29.13
N LEU A 310 29.45 19.64 -30.40
CA LEU A 310 28.78 18.54 -31.13
C LEU A 310 29.46 17.16 -31.02
N ARG A 311 30.63 17.06 -30.39
CA ARG A 311 31.51 15.87 -30.50
C ARG A 311 30.90 14.58 -29.92
N TRP A 312 30.11 14.68 -28.86
CA TRP A 312 29.49 13.54 -28.17
C TRP A 312 28.01 13.34 -28.54
N LEU A 313 27.39 14.29 -29.25
CA LEU A 313 26.02 14.20 -29.76
C LEU A 313 25.74 12.95 -30.61
N PRO A 314 26.60 12.52 -31.57
CA PRO A 314 26.30 11.32 -32.35
C PRO A 314 26.25 10.06 -31.49
N VAL A 315 27.12 9.95 -30.48
CA VAL A 315 27.13 8.83 -29.54
C VAL A 315 25.87 8.84 -28.67
N ALA A 316 25.47 10.01 -28.17
CA ALA A 316 24.23 10.18 -27.42
C ALA A 316 22.99 9.82 -28.27
N ALA A 317 22.96 10.21 -29.55
CA ALA A 317 21.88 9.93 -30.47
C ALA A 317 21.75 8.42 -30.76
N VAL A 318 22.87 7.72 -30.98
CA VAL A 318 22.89 6.26 -31.17
C VAL A 318 22.38 5.54 -29.91
N LEU A 319 22.83 5.95 -28.73
CA LEU A 319 22.37 5.38 -27.46
C LEU A 319 20.86 5.66 -27.24
N ALA A 320 20.39 6.85 -27.56
CA ALA A 320 18.98 7.22 -27.46
C ALA A 320 18.12 6.36 -28.41
N ALA A 321 18.54 6.21 -29.67
CA ALA A 321 17.87 5.36 -30.65
C ALA A 321 17.82 3.89 -30.20
N TRP A 322 18.93 3.37 -29.66
CA TRP A 322 19.00 2.03 -29.08
C TRP A 322 18.02 1.86 -27.91
N HIS A 323 17.99 2.79 -26.95
CA HIS A 323 17.07 2.73 -25.82
C HIS A 323 15.60 2.91 -26.24
N ALA A 324 15.31 3.72 -27.25
CA ALA A 324 13.99 3.85 -27.85
C ALA A 324 13.52 2.53 -28.49
N LEU A 325 14.39 1.88 -29.28
CA LEU A 325 14.09 0.56 -29.85
C LEU A 325 13.86 -0.48 -28.75
N ARG A 326 14.72 -0.49 -27.71
CA ARG A 326 14.55 -1.39 -26.56
C ARG A 326 13.29 -1.08 -25.75
N CYS A 327 12.86 0.17 -25.62
CA CYS A 327 11.58 0.55 -25.02
C CYS A 327 10.42 -0.11 -25.79
N ILE A 328 10.40 0.05 -27.11
CA ILE A 328 9.34 -0.49 -27.97
C ILE A 328 9.29 -2.01 -27.86
N LEU A 329 10.45 -2.68 -27.98
CA LEU A 329 10.56 -4.13 -27.83
C LEU A 329 10.15 -4.58 -26.42
N ALA A 330 10.55 -3.85 -25.37
CA ALA A 330 10.20 -4.17 -23.99
C ALA A 330 8.70 -4.02 -23.72
N ILE A 331 8.04 -2.99 -24.28
CA ILE A 331 6.58 -2.79 -24.20
C ILE A 331 5.88 -3.94 -24.91
N ARG A 332 6.27 -4.27 -26.14
CA ARG A 332 5.68 -5.41 -26.89
C ARG A 332 5.84 -6.73 -26.15
N GLN A 333 7.03 -7.00 -25.63
CA GLN A 333 7.30 -8.19 -24.83
C GLN A 333 6.55 -8.16 -23.49
N PHE A 334 6.39 -7.01 -22.86
CA PHE A 334 5.60 -6.87 -21.64
C PHE A 334 4.13 -7.19 -21.89
N LEU A 335 3.53 -6.66 -22.95
CA LEU A 335 2.14 -6.95 -23.32
C LEU A 335 1.95 -8.44 -23.62
N ARG A 336 2.84 -9.04 -24.43
CA ARG A 336 2.82 -10.49 -24.71
C ARG A 336 2.97 -11.35 -23.46
N ARG A 337 3.93 -11.03 -22.60
CA ARG A 337 4.14 -11.74 -21.33
C ARG A 337 2.97 -11.57 -20.38
N ASN A 338 2.38 -10.38 -20.31
CA ASN A 338 1.23 -10.12 -19.48
C ASN A 338 0.03 -10.93 -19.95
N ALA A 339 -0.24 -10.97 -21.26
CA ALA A 339 -1.28 -11.81 -21.84
C ALA A 339 -1.04 -13.30 -21.55
N ALA A 340 0.19 -13.79 -21.78
CA ALA A 340 0.56 -15.19 -21.50
C ALA A 340 0.44 -15.53 -20.01
N ARG A 341 0.84 -14.62 -19.12
CA ARG A 341 0.69 -14.76 -17.67
C ARG A 341 -0.77 -14.82 -17.26
N THR A 342 -1.61 -13.91 -17.77
CA THR A 342 -3.04 -13.90 -17.45
C THR A 342 -3.72 -15.17 -17.95
N ALA A 343 -3.36 -15.65 -19.15
CA ALA A 343 -3.86 -16.92 -19.68
C ALA A 343 -3.43 -18.12 -18.81
N ASP A 344 -2.16 -18.18 -18.42
CA ASP A 344 -1.63 -19.24 -17.55
C ASP A 344 -2.32 -19.23 -16.17
N ILE A 345 -2.45 -18.06 -15.54
CA ILE A 345 -3.14 -17.89 -14.26
C ILE A 345 -4.62 -18.31 -14.36
N ALA A 346 -5.29 -18.01 -15.47
CA ALA A 346 -6.68 -18.38 -15.69
C ALA A 346 -6.90 -19.90 -15.81
N GLN A 347 -5.89 -20.65 -16.29
CA GLN A 347 -5.96 -22.11 -16.44
C GLN A 347 -5.57 -22.88 -15.18
N ARG A 348 -5.00 -22.22 -14.17
CA ARG A 348 -4.57 -22.90 -12.95
C ARG A 348 -5.75 -23.45 -12.17
N ALA A 349 -5.55 -24.65 -11.64
CA ALA A 349 -6.43 -25.19 -10.63
C ALA A 349 -6.52 -24.22 -9.44
N ASN A 350 -7.65 -24.28 -8.76
CA ASN A 350 -7.87 -23.54 -7.54
C ASN A 350 -6.76 -23.84 -6.50
N PRO A 351 -6.25 -22.84 -5.77
CA PRO A 351 -5.35 -23.05 -4.64
C PRO A 351 -5.86 -24.14 -3.71
N GLY A 352 -4.93 -24.94 -3.21
CA GLY A 352 -5.24 -26.12 -2.41
C GLY A 352 -6.04 -25.80 -1.14
N HIS A 353 -6.81 -26.80 -0.71
CA HIS A 353 -7.48 -26.82 0.58
C HIS A 353 -6.50 -27.16 1.70
#